data_AF-A0A6A0GTT9-F1
#
_entry.id   AF-A0A6A0GTT9-F1
#
_cell.length_a   1.000
_cell.length_b   1.000
_cell.length_c   1.000
_cell.angle_alpha   90.00
_cell.angle_beta   90.00
_cell.angle_gamma   90.00
#
_symmetry.space_group_name_H-M   'P 1'
#
loop_
_entity.id
_entity.type
_entity.pdbx_description
1 polymer ?
#
loop_
_entity_poly.entity_id
_entity_poly.type
_entity_poly.pdbx_seq_one_letter_code
_entity_poly.pdbx_strand_id
1 'polypeptide(L)'
;MRISGERLTEFERREIEAYPEVWFLGLEARKIHGEEGGQLNAGYDDDNGSYNKVMHDHIGYRYEILEVIGKGSFGQVIRAIDHKTGDQVAIKIIRNKKRFHHQALIEVKILDHLRRRDSDKTHNVIHMLDYFYFRNHLCITFELMG
;
A
#
# COMPACT_ATOMS: atom_id res chain seq x y z
N MET A 1 0.93 0.70 25.01
CA MET A 1 0.98 -0.59 24.29
C MET A 1 2.41 -1.12 24.35
N ARG A 2 2.75 -1.91 25.39
CA ARG A 2 4.08 -2.54 25.55
C ARG A 2 4.03 -3.96 24.99
N ILE A 3 3.84 -4.10 23.67
CA ILE A 3 3.90 -5.42 23.03
C ILE A 3 4.57 -5.22 21.66
N SER A 4 5.59 -6.03 21.38
CA SER A 4 6.08 -6.38 20.04
C SER A 4 7.32 -5.69 19.44
N GLY A 5 8.21 -5.06 20.22
CA GLY A 5 9.50 -4.63 19.67
C GLY A 5 10.27 -5.79 19.03
N GLU A 6 10.40 -6.93 19.73
CA GLU A 6 11.23 -8.08 19.32
C GLU A 6 10.81 -8.77 18.01
N ARG A 7 9.54 -8.65 17.60
CA ARG A 7 9.03 -9.31 16.39
C ARG A 7 8.95 -8.38 15.17
N LEU A 8 9.26 -7.10 15.34
CA LEU A 8 9.46 -6.18 14.24
C LEU A 8 10.88 -6.31 13.71
N THR A 9 11.03 -6.19 12.39
CA THR A 9 12.33 -6.02 11.76
C THR A 9 12.99 -4.72 12.23
N GLU A 10 14.32 -4.63 12.15
CA GLU A 10 15.05 -3.41 12.50
C GLU A 10 14.59 -2.20 11.67
N PHE A 11 14.23 -2.42 10.40
CA PHE A 11 13.66 -1.39 9.54
C PHE A 11 12.31 -0.87 10.09
N GLU A 12 11.41 -1.79 10.45
CA GLU A 12 10.08 -1.44 10.99
C GLU A 12 10.18 -0.69 12.32
N ARG A 13 11.13 -1.03 13.19
CA ARG A 13 11.30 -0.33 14.48
C ARG A 13 11.55 1.16 14.31
N ARG A 14 12.21 1.57 13.23
CA ARG A 14 12.43 2.98 12.89
C ARG A 14 11.25 3.55 12.11
N GLU A 15 10.79 2.82 11.10
CA GLU A 15 9.71 3.25 10.21
C GLU A 15 8.41 3.52 10.97
N ILE A 16 8.07 2.68 11.95
CA ILE A 16 6.81 2.76 12.71
C ILE A 16 6.69 4.06 13.52
N GLU A 17 7.80 4.70 13.89
CA GLU A 17 7.79 5.98 14.62
C GLU A 17 7.15 7.11 13.81
N ALA A 18 7.16 7.00 12.47
CA ALA A 18 6.50 7.95 11.58
C ALA A 18 4.98 7.77 11.48
N TYR A 19 4.42 6.71 12.08
CA TYR A 19 2.99 6.39 12.00
C TYR A 19 2.28 6.75 13.32
N PRO A 20 1.40 7.76 13.32
CA PRO A 20 0.70 8.17 14.53
C PRO A 20 -0.36 7.16 14.99
N GLU A 21 -0.89 6.36 14.06
CA GLU A 21 -1.84 5.29 14.32
C GLU A 21 -1.32 3.97 13.74
N VAL A 22 -1.37 2.90 14.53
CA VAL A 22 -0.97 1.55 14.14
C VAL A 22 -2.15 0.62 14.38
N TRP A 23 -2.62 -0.03 13.33
CA TRP A 23 -3.78 -0.93 13.37
C TRP A 23 -3.39 -2.39 13.13
N PHE A 24 -2.36 -2.64 12.32
CA PHE A 24 -1.92 -3.99 11.98
C PHE A 24 -0.42 -4.07 11.76
N LEU A 25 0.22 -5.10 12.34
CA LEU A 25 1.68 -5.29 12.33
C LEU A 25 2.16 -6.47 11.47
N GLY A 26 1.28 -7.38 11.05
CA GLY A 26 1.69 -8.57 10.26
C GLY A 26 2.73 -9.46 10.96
N LEU A 27 2.64 -9.66 12.27
CA LEU A 27 3.70 -10.28 13.09
C LEU A 27 3.99 -11.75 12.76
N GLU A 28 3.05 -12.44 12.12
CA GLU A 28 3.20 -13.84 11.70
C GLU A 28 3.70 -13.97 10.24
N ALA A 29 3.84 -12.85 9.53
CA ALA A 29 4.33 -12.84 8.16
C ALA A 29 5.85 -13.10 8.11
N ARG A 30 6.30 -13.77 7.05
CA ARG A 30 7.74 -13.96 6.75
C ARG A 30 8.30 -12.69 6.12
N LYS A 31 8.53 -11.68 6.95
CA LYS A 31 8.88 -10.31 6.55
C LYS A 31 10.22 -10.23 5.80
N ILE A 32 10.32 -9.22 4.95
CA ILE A 32 11.59 -8.80 4.36
C ILE A 32 12.36 -8.00 5.41
N HIS A 33 13.61 -8.42 5.67
CA HIS A 33 14.53 -7.71 6.55
C HIS A 33 15.24 -6.62 5.76
N GLY A 34 14.58 -5.47 5.60
CA GLY A 34 15.12 -4.37 4.83
C GLY A 34 16.35 -3.74 5.48
N GLU A 35 17.29 -3.28 4.65
CA GLU A 35 18.51 -2.59 5.09
C GLU A 35 18.51 -1.14 4.57
N GLU A 36 18.47 -0.18 5.48
CA GLU A 36 18.43 1.23 5.13
C GLU A 36 19.64 1.64 4.26
N GLY A 37 19.39 2.35 3.15
CA GLY A 37 20.41 2.68 2.16
C GLY A 37 20.85 1.51 1.26
N GLY A 38 20.30 0.31 1.47
CA GLY A 38 20.51 -0.86 0.64
C GLY A 38 19.97 -0.70 -0.79
N GLN A 39 20.48 -1.52 -1.70
CA GLN A 39 20.03 -1.55 -3.09
C GLN A 39 18.56 -1.94 -3.19
N LEU A 40 17.93 -1.63 -4.33
CA LEU A 40 16.55 -2.02 -4.62
C LEU A 40 15.58 -1.61 -3.49
N ASN A 41 15.66 -0.35 -3.07
CA ASN A 41 14.81 0.21 -2.02
C ASN A 41 14.92 -0.59 -0.71
N ALA A 42 16.14 -0.74 -0.18
CA ALA A 42 16.40 -1.54 1.02
C ALA A 42 15.98 -3.02 0.89
N GLY A 43 15.91 -3.57 -0.32
CA GLY A 43 15.44 -4.94 -0.59
C GLY A 43 13.91 -5.09 -0.73
N TYR A 44 13.15 -3.99 -0.60
CA TYR A 44 11.69 -4.02 -0.77
C TYR A 44 11.25 -4.00 -2.23
N ASP A 45 12.14 -3.72 -3.18
CA ASP A 45 11.80 -3.71 -4.61
C ASP A 45 12.45 -4.88 -5.36
N ASP A 46 11.79 -5.31 -6.44
CA ASP A 46 12.46 -6.07 -7.51
C ASP A 46 13.25 -5.15 -8.46
N ASP A 47 13.98 -5.72 -9.41
CA ASP A 47 14.78 -4.96 -10.40
C ASP A 47 13.94 -3.98 -11.24
N ASN A 48 12.63 -4.26 -11.38
CA ASN A 48 11.69 -3.42 -12.11
C ASN A 48 11.10 -2.29 -11.24
N GLY A 49 11.45 -2.22 -9.95
CA GLY A 49 10.90 -1.28 -8.98
C GLY A 49 9.49 -1.65 -8.53
N SER A 50 9.09 -2.92 -8.62
CA SER A 50 7.82 -3.40 -8.07
C SER A 50 8.02 -3.81 -6.62
N TYR A 51 7.05 -3.51 -5.75
CA TYR A 51 7.12 -3.88 -4.34
C TYR A 51 7.09 -5.41 -4.16
N ASN A 52 8.04 -5.93 -3.39
CA ASN A 52 8.13 -7.30 -2.95
C ASN A 52 7.13 -7.54 -1.80
N LYS A 53 5.87 -7.76 -2.15
CA LYS A 53 4.83 -8.08 -1.17
C LYS A 53 5.05 -9.43 -0.48
N VAL A 54 4.73 -9.47 0.80
CA VAL A 54 4.67 -10.67 1.63
C VAL A 54 3.22 -10.87 2.06
N MET A 55 2.68 -12.08 1.87
CA MET A 55 1.30 -12.39 2.27
C MET A 55 1.16 -12.26 3.79
N HIS A 56 0.02 -11.72 4.24
CA HIS A 56 -0.29 -11.41 5.64
C HIS A 56 0.62 -10.36 6.30
N ASP A 57 1.51 -9.73 5.54
CA ASP A 57 2.27 -8.58 6.01
C ASP A 57 1.42 -7.30 5.92
N HIS A 58 1.91 -6.23 6.56
CA HIS A 58 1.23 -4.95 6.57
C HIS A 58 1.62 -4.04 5.40
N ILE A 59 0.71 -3.13 5.06
CA ILE A 59 1.01 -1.90 4.33
C ILE A 59 0.62 -0.73 5.22
N GLY A 60 1.57 0.20 5.44
CA GLY A 60 1.35 1.42 6.22
C GLY A 60 0.78 1.17 7.63
N TYR A 61 1.17 0.07 8.26
CA TYR A 61 0.69 -0.38 9.58
C TYR A 61 -0.84 -0.43 9.73
N ARG A 62 -1.57 -0.61 8.63
CA ARG A 62 -3.05 -0.59 8.59
C ARG A 62 -3.66 -1.72 7.78
N TYR A 63 -3.12 -1.97 6.60
CA TYR A 63 -3.72 -2.92 5.67
C TYR A 63 -3.01 -4.27 5.73
N GLU A 64 -3.75 -5.37 5.77
CA GLU A 64 -3.21 -6.73 5.67
C GLU A 64 -3.32 -7.24 4.24
N ILE A 65 -2.21 -7.72 3.67
CA ILE A 65 -2.17 -8.26 2.30
C ILE A 65 -2.80 -9.66 2.25
N LEU A 66 -3.90 -9.84 1.51
CA LEU A 66 -4.60 -11.12 1.40
C LEU A 66 -4.38 -11.86 0.10
N GLU A 67 -4.32 -11.15 -1.03
CA GLU A 67 -4.05 -11.77 -2.34
C GLU A 67 -3.64 -10.72 -3.37
N VAL A 68 -3.08 -11.19 -4.48
CA VAL A 68 -2.79 -10.36 -5.64
C VAL A 68 -3.91 -10.54 -6.66
N ILE A 69 -4.68 -9.48 -6.90
CA ILE A 69 -5.82 -9.50 -7.83
C ILE A 69 -5.48 -8.89 -9.20
N GLY A 70 -4.34 -8.21 -9.32
CA GLY A 70 -3.90 -7.65 -10.60
C GLY A 70 -2.39 -7.41 -10.68
N LYS A 71 -1.82 -7.58 -11.87
CA LYS A 71 -0.43 -7.25 -12.17
C LYS A 71 -0.34 -6.57 -13.53
N GLY A 72 0.48 -5.54 -13.65
CA GLY A 72 0.67 -4.84 -14.92
C GLY A 72 1.97 -4.03 -14.97
N SER A 73 2.09 -3.26 -16.05
CA SER A 73 3.23 -2.35 -16.27
C SER A 73 3.32 -1.23 -15.23
N PHE A 74 2.19 -0.78 -14.69
CA PHE A 74 2.12 0.31 -13.72
C PHE A 74 2.41 -0.11 -12.28
N GLY A 75 2.29 -1.40 -11.97
CA GLY A 75 2.37 -1.89 -10.60
C GLY A 75 1.54 -3.15 -10.38
N GLN A 76 1.12 -3.34 -9.14
CA GLN A 76 0.34 -4.50 -8.70
C GLN A 76 -0.90 -4.03 -7.94
N VAL A 77 -1.97 -4.79 -8.04
CA VAL A 77 -3.19 -4.57 -7.25
C VAL A 77 -3.36 -5.77 -6.33
N ILE A 78 -3.53 -5.50 -5.05
CA ILE A 78 -3.80 -6.50 -4.03
C ILE A 78 -5.21 -6.31 -3.47
N ARG A 79 -5.81 -7.40 -3.00
CA ARG A 79 -6.93 -7.32 -2.05
C ARG A 79 -6.33 -7.33 -0.65
N ALA A 80 -6.85 -6.45 0.21
CA ALA A 80 -6.37 -6.29 1.57
C ALA A 80 -7.52 -6.08 2.56
N ILE A 81 -7.30 -6.39 3.84
CA ILE A 81 -8.18 -5.96 4.93
C ILE A 81 -7.69 -4.62 5.44
N ASP A 82 -8.57 -3.63 5.50
CA ASP A 82 -8.33 -2.40 6.23
C ASP A 82 -8.66 -2.61 7.71
N HIS A 83 -7.64 -2.78 8.56
CA HIS A 83 -7.86 -3.02 10.00
C HIS A 83 -8.40 -1.80 10.75
N LYS A 84 -8.45 -0.61 10.13
CA LYS A 84 -9.10 0.58 10.72
C LYS A 84 -10.62 0.51 10.59
N THR A 85 -11.14 0.01 9.46
CA THR A 85 -12.59 -0.03 9.20
C THR A 85 -13.19 -1.43 9.31
N GLY A 86 -12.37 -2.48 9.14
CA GLY A 86 -12.80 -3.88 9.05
C GLY A 86 -13.16 -4.32 7.63
N ASP A 87 -13.13 -3.43 6.64
CA ASP A 87 -13.55 -3.71 5.27
C ASP A 87 -12.43 -4.31 4.42
N GLN A 88 -12.82 -4.96 3.31
CA GLN A 88 -11.87 -5.34 2.27
C GLN A 88 -11.76 -4.25 1.22
N VAL A 89 -10.52 -3.98 0.80
CA VAL A 89 -10.19 -2.95 -0.19
C VAL A 89 -9.27 -3.50 -1.27
N ALA A 90 -9.28 -2.84 -2.43
CA ALA A 90 -8.23 -3.04 -3.44
C ALA A 90 -7.15 -1.96 -3.26
N ILE A 91 -5.87 -2.36 -3.24
CA ILE A 91 -4.74 -1.43 -3.13
C ILE A 91 -3.86 -1.56 -4.36
N LYS A 92 -3.77 -0.49 -5.16
CA LYS A 92 -2.84 -0.36 -6.27
C LYS A 92 -1.51 0.20 -5.76
N ILE A 93 -0.47 -0.63 -5.81
CA ILE A 93 0.90 -0.28 -5.42
C ILE A 93 1.66 0.09 -6.69
N ILE A 94 1.97 1.37 -6.84
CA ILE A 94 2.64 1.91 -8.02
C ILE A 94 4.13 1.59 -7.98
N ARG A 95 4.71 1.21 -9.12
CA ARG A 95 6.16 0.96 -9.20
C ARG A 95 6.97 2.19 -8.75
N ASN A 96 8.04 1.96 -8.01
CA ASN A 96 8.98 2.96 -7.54
C ASN A 96 9.91 3.44 -8.67
N LYS A 97 9.32 4.13 -9.64
CA LYS A 97 10.02 4.71 -10.80
C LYS A 97 9.33 6.03 -11.16
N LYS A 98 10.13 7.08 -11.38
CA LYS A 98 9.66 8.46 -11.58
C LYS A 98 8.55 8.60 -12.63
N ARG A 99 8.67 7.89 -13.77
CA ARG A 99 7.66 7.92 -14.85
C ARG A 99 6.29 7.42 -14.38
N PHE A 100 6.25 6.28 -13.69
CA PHE A 100 4.99 5.68 -13.22
C PHE A 100 4.39 6.48 -12.07
N HIS A 101 5.23 7.01 -11.17
CA HIS A 101 4.81 7.91 -10.10
C HIS A 101 4.11 9.17 -10.66
N HIS A 102 4.71 9.84 -11.65
CA HIS A 102 4.11 11.02 -12.25
C HIS A 102 2.74 10.72 -12.90
N GLN A 103 2.64 9.61 -13.63
CA GLN A 103 1.37 9.21 -14.24
C GLN A 103 0.30 8.86 -13.20
N ALA A 104 0.68 8.20 -12.11
CA ALA A 104 -0.24 7.86 -11.04
C ALA A 104 -0.74 9.09 -10.27
N LEU A 105 0.08 10.14 -10.12
CA LEU A 105 -0.38 11.41 -9.55
C LEU A 105 -1.41 12.11 -10.45
N ILE A 106 -1.31 11.96 -11.77
CA ILE A 106 -2.34 12.44 -12.70
C ILE A 106 -3.63 11.63 -12.49
N GLU A 107 -3.53 10.31 -12.39
CA GLU A 107 -4.67 9.42 -12.11
C GLU A 107 -5.39 9.80 -10.80
N VAL A 108 -4.66 10.01 -9.71
CA VAL A 108 -5.21 10.46 -8.41
C VAL A 108 -5.96 11.78 -8.57
N LYS A 109 -5.38 12.77 -9.27
CA LYS A 109 -6.04 14.08 -9.50
C LYS A 109 -7.34 13.94 -10.30
N ILE A 110 -7.36 13.08 -11.31
CA ILE A 110 -8.55 12.82 -12.12
C ILE A 110 -9.62 12.15 -11.26
N LEU A 111 -9.27 11.11 -10.51
CA LEU A 111 -10.20 10.38 -9.65
C LEU A 111 -10.78 11.24 -8.53
N ASP A 112 -9.96 12.09 -7.91
CA ASP A 112 -10.43 13.04 -6.89
C ASP A 112 -11.38 14.08 -7.50
N HIS A 113 -11.09 14.57 -8.70
CA HIS A 113 -11.99 15.48 -9.41
C HIS A 113 -13.33 14.82 -9.76
N LEU A 114 -13.31 13.57 -10.23
CA LEU A 114 -14.51 12.79 -10.56
C LEU A 114 -15.33 12.51 -9.30
N ARG A 115 -14.71 12.08 -8.20
CA ARG A 115 -15.38 11.79 -6.92
C ARG A 115 -16.18 13.00 -6.42
N ARG A 116 -15.65 14.21 -6.55
CA ARG A 116 -16.34 15.45 -6.13
C ARG A 116 -17.57 15.78 -6.98
N ARG A 117 -17.66 15.24 -8.20
CA ARG A 117 -18.78 15.48 -9.14
C ARG A 117 -19.81 14.34 -9.14
N ASP A 118 -19.48 13.20 -8.57
CA ASP A 118 -20.33 12.01 -8.49
C ASP A 118 -20.93 11.85 -7.09
N SER A 119 -21.65 12.88 -6.63
CA SER A 119 -22.21 12.92 -5.28
C SER A 119 -23.36 11.93 -5.06
N ASP A 120 -23.94 11.41 -6.14
CA ASP A 120 -25.05 10.45 -6.15
C ASP A 120 -24.60 9.00 -6.42
N LYS A 121 -23.28 8.76 -6.64
CA LYS A 121 -22.70 7.45 -7.02
C LYS A 121 -23.43 6.81 -8.21
N THR A 122 -24.02 7.61 -9.11
CA THR A 122 -24.78 7.08 -10.26
C THR A 122 -23.89 6.81 -11.47
N HIS A 123 -22.64 7.24 -11.43
CA HIS A 123 -21.68 6.99 -12.50
C HIS A 123 -20.90 5.70 -12.23
N ASN A 124 -20.66 4.91 -13.28
CA ASN A 124 -19.85 3.68 -13.21
C ASN A 124 -18.34 4.01 -13.12
N VAL A 125 -17.96 4.84 -12.16
CA VAL A 125 -16.59 5.28 -11.92
C VAL A 125 -16.07 4.57 -10.66
N ILE A 126 -14.88 3.98 -10.76
CA ILE A 126 -14.25 3.36 -9.60
C ILE A 126 -13.98 4.42 -8.51
N HIS A 127 -14.47 4.17 -7.31
CA HIS A 127 -14.26 5.07 -6.19
C HIS A 127 -12.91 4.76 -5.52
N MET A 128 -11.95 5.67 -5.72
CA MET A 128 -10.79 5.76 -4.83
C MET A 128 -11.31 6.01 -3.41
N LEU A 129 -10.64 5.50 -2.38
CA LEU A 129 -10.92 5.79 -0.98
C LEU A 129 -9.89 6.80 -0.46
N ASP A 130 -8.61 6.44 -0.53
CA ASP A 130 -7.47 7.21 -0.05
C ASP A 130 -6.19 6.93 -0.90
N TYR A 131 -5.16 7.77 -0.76
CA TYR A 131 -3.83 7.51 -1.30
C TYR A 131 -2.74 7.93 -0.31
N PHE A 132 -1.65 7.17 -0.26
CA PHE A 132 -0.55 7.43 0.68
C PHE A 132 0.76 6.85 0.15
N TYR A 133 1.86 7.23 0.79
CA TYR A 133 3.18 6.67 0.49
C TYR A 133 3.56 5.60 1.52
N PHE A 134 4.07 4.46 1.04
CA PHE A 134 4.62 3.41 1.88
C PHE A 134 5.87 2.85 1.22
N ARG A 135 7.00 2.86 1.94
CA ARG A 135 8.31 2.36 1.47
C ARG A 135 8.63 2.81 0.04
N ASN A 136 8.54 4.12 -0.23
CA ASN A 136 8.77 4.75 -1.55
C ASN A 136 7.78 4.40 -2.69
N HIS A 137 6.71 3.64 -2.42
CA HIS A 137 5.62 3.43 -3.36
C HIS A 137 4.46 4.39 -3.07
N LEU A 138 3.86 4.91 -4.15
CA LEU A 138 2.52 5.48 -4.06
C LEU A 138 1.51 4.33 -4.01
N CYS A 139 0.70 4.29 -2.97
CA CYS A 139 -0.39 3.34 -2.78
C CYS A 139 -1.72 4.08 -2.94
N ILE A 140 -2.62 3.51 -3.74
CA ILE A 140 -3.97 4.06 -3.95
C ILE A 140 -4.97 2.98 -3.58
N THR A 141 -5.90 3.31 -2.69
CA THR A 141 -6.93 2.40 -2.19
C THR A 141 -8.25 2.65 -2.91
N PHE A 142 -9.01 1.59 -3.17
CA PHE A 142 -10.29 1.60 -3.86
C PHE A 142 -11.29 0.68 -3.16
N GLU A 143 -12.58 0.96 -3.36
CA GLU A 143 -13.64 -0.03 -3.07
C GLU A 143 -13.34 -1.33 -3.83
N LEU A 144 -13.46 -2.48 -3.16
CA LEU A 144 -13.29 -3.77 -3.80
C LEU A 144 -14.53 -4.10 -4.62
N MET A 145 -14.39 -4.13 -5.95
CA MET A 145 -15.46 -4.54 -6.88
C MET A 145 -15.31 -6.03 -7.20
N GLY A 146 -16.44 -6.76 -7.15
CA GLY A 146 -16.53 -8.20 -7.42
C GLY A 146 -17.48 -8.50 -8.57
#